data_AF-A0A166ADJ1-F1
#
_entry.id   AF-A0A166ADJ1-F1
#
_cell.length_a   1.000
_cell.length_b   1.000
_cell.length_c   1.000
_cell.angle_alpha   90.00
_cell.angle_beta   90.00
_cell.angle_gamma   90.00
#
_symmetry.space_group_name_H-M   'P 1'
#
loop_
_entity.id
_entity.type
_entity.pdbx_description
1 polymer ?
#
loop_
_entity_poly.entity_id
_entity_poly.type
_entity_poly.pdbx_seq_one_letter_code
_entity_poly.pdbx_strand_id
1 'polypeptide(L)'
;MKLSPTNSNDGTATSNLIKALTILQSLGEAIPVGGGVIKSIAGIGITILELAQSVRENQEECTRIAERAARDILSLHGELNGDLPISEDLRERLGSYLQVLEEVLKTVQELGEGSRTKRFLNADGVQSETKECVGILQDAYQRFILRSTIAADTKLTNILNAVTQLALTSERQSTSSSSLDDPDDPDEIPRIRISSLTFSSEIIRIEKKGFILRVQEGEMRDAIGKREAVMVRRFETAGSARAGQGQGGAGEDEGRKAFEREAEMRRDLLSREFGRMLGIAIAKYGWDRTF
;
A
#
# COMPACT_ATOMS: atom_id res chain seq x y z
N MET A 1 12.99 -34.63 -60.23
CA MET A 1 12.82 -33.15 -60.20
C MET A 1 12.97 -32.69 -58.77
N LYS A 2 13.82 -31.68 -58.55
CA LYS A 2 14.29 -31.15 -57.27
C LYS A 2 13.75 -29.72 -57.15
N LEU A 3 13.53 -29.28 -55.89
CA LEU A 3 13.24 -27.91 -55.40
C LEU A 3 11.74 -27.51 -55.52
N SER A 4 11.09 -26.99 -54.48
CA SER A 4 11.55 -25.98 -53.50
C SER A 4 10.88 -26.08 -52.12
N PRO A 5 11.46 -25.41 -51.10
CA PRO A 5 11.15 -25.58 -49.68
C PRO A 5 10.20 -24.52 -49.12
N THR A 6 9.34 -24.91 -48.18
CA THR A 6 8.57 -24.00 -47.33
C THR A 6 9.32 -23.81 -46.00
N ASN A 7 10.31 -22.93 -45.96
CA ASN A 7 10.91 -22.46 -44.70
C ASN A 7 11.22 -20.96 -44.82
N SER A 8 10.26 -20.13 -44.46
CA SER A 8 10.43 -18.67 -44.36
C SER A 8 9.57 -17.98 -43.29
N ASN A 9 8.76 -18.72 -42.52
CA ASN A 9 7.90 -18.11 -41.48
C ASN A 9 8.55 -18.05 -40.09
N ASP A 10 9.32 -19.06 -39.66
CA ASP A 10 9.89 -19.12 -38.29
C ASP A 10 10.84 -17.97 -37.97
N GLY A 11 11.73 -17.60 -38.89
CA GLY A 11 12.67 -16.50 -38.68
C GLY A 11 12.01 -15.15 -38.44
N THR A 12 10.79 -14.95 -38.95
CA THR A 12 10.02 -13.71 -38.73
C THR A 12 9.30 -13.68 -37.38
N ALA A 13 8.81 -14.85 -36.92
CA ALA A 13 8.08 -14.96 -35.66
C ALA A 13 9.02 -14.76 -34.46
N THR A 14 10.16 -15.45 -34.43
CA THR A 14 11.16 -15.30 -33.36
C THR A 14 11.73 -13.88 -33.32
N SER A 15 11.98 -13.26 -34.49
CA SER A 15 12.44 -11.86 -34.57
C SER A 15 11.43 -10.88 -33.98
N ASN A 16 10.12 -11.11 -34.21
CA ASN A 16 9.07 -10.29 -33.61
C ASN A 16 9.00 -10.45 -32.09
N LEU A 17 9.20 -11.67 -31.58
CA LEU A 17 9.27 -11.94 -30.13
C LEU A 17 10.46 -11.23 -29.48
N ILE A 18 11.65 -11.28 -30.09
CA ILE A 18 12.83 -10.56 -29.60
C ILE A 18 12.53 -9.06 -29.53
N LYS A 19 11.99 -8.45 -30.60
CA LYS A 19 11.62 -7.03 -30.60
C LYS A 19 10.63 -6.68 -29.50
N ALA A 20 9.60 -7.51 -29.30
CA ALA A 20 8.60 -7.28 -28.25
C ALA A 20 9.22 -7.36 -26.85
N LEU A 21 10.14 -8.32 -26.62
CA LEU A 21 10.87 -8.42 -25.36
C LEU A 21 11.85 -7.26 -25.16
N THR A 22 12.48 -6.74 -26.22
CA THR A 22 13.31 -5.53 -26.14
C THR A 22 12.49 -4.32 -25.69
N ILE A 23 11.26 -4.17 -26.21
CA ILE A 23 10.34 -3.11 -25.74
C ILE A 23 10.04 -3.29 -24.24
N LEU A 24 9.72 -4.51 -23.80
CA LEU A 24 9.47 -4.81 -22.38
C LEU A 24 10.71 -4.53 -21.51
N GLN A 25 11.91 -4.84 -22.02
CA GLN A 25 13.16 -4.56 -21.34
C GLN A 25 13.38 -3.05 -21.15
N SER A 26 13.17 -2.26 -22.19
CA SER A 26 13.24 -0.79 -22.13
C SER A 26 12.19 -0.18 -21.19
N LEU A 27 10.99 -0.76 -21.13
CA LEU A 27 9.97 -0.35 -20.15
C LEU A 27 10.44 -0.64 -18.72
N GLY A 28 11.05 -1.80 -18.48
CA GLY A 28 11.63 -2.13 -17.18
C GLY A 28 12.74 -1.16 -16.74
N GLU A 29 13.52 -0.61 -17.68
CA GLU A 29 14.53 0.43 -17.40
C GLU A 29 13.92 1.77 -16.99
N ALA A 30 12.75 2.10 -17.54
CA ALA A 30 12.09 3.38 -17.27
C ALA A 30 11.42 3.43 -15.88
N ILE A 31 11.24 2.29 -15.20
CA ILE A 31 10.55 2.20 -13.91
C ILE A 31 11.57 2.36 -12.75
N PRO A 32 11.53 3.45 -11.96
CA PRO A 32 12.58 3.78 -10.98
C PRO A 32 12.68 2.80 -9.80
N VAL A 33 11.57 2.12 -9.45
CA VAL A 33 11.51 1.20 -8.31
C VAL A 33 10.83 -0.09 -8.76
N GLY A 34 11.59 -1.20 -8.72
CA GLY A 34 11.12 -2.53 -9.12
C GLY A 34 11.25 -2.85 -10.61
N GLY A 35 11.53 -1.87 -11.48
CA GLY A 35 11.70 -2.08 -12.92
C GLY A 35 12.82 -3.06 -13.31
N GLY A 36 13.84 -3.15 -12.45
CA GLY A 36 14.97 -4.06 -12.64
C GLY A 36 14.58 -5.53 -12.81
N VAL A 37 13.55 -6.02 -12.10
CA VAL A 37 13.11 -7.42 -12.24
C VAL A 37 12.46 -7.69 -13.60
N ILE A 38 11.68 -6.73 -14.11
CA ILE A 38 11.04 -6.81 -15.43
C ILE A 38 12.10 -6.79 -16.53
N LYS A 39 13.08 -5.88 -16.39
CA LYS A 39 14.24 -5.80 -17.29
C LYS A 39 14.98 -7.14 -17.34
N SER A 40 15.23 -7.76 -16.18
CA SER A 40 15.91 -9.06 -16.10
C SER A 40 15.09 -10.19 -16.74
N ILE A 41 13.77 -10.24 -16.49
CA ILE A 41 12.87 -11.22 -17.09
C ILE A 41 12.83 -11.07 -18.63
N ALA A 42 12.75 -9.84 -19.14
CA ALA A 42 12.79 -9.60 -20.58
C ALA A 42 14.15 -10.00 -21.18
N GLY A 43 15.24 -9.63 -20.50
CA GLY A 43 16.61 -9.97 -20.92
C GLY A 43 16.87 -11.47 -20.97
N ILE A 44 16.38 -12.24 -19.99
CA ILE A 44 16.52 -13.69 -20.01
C ILE A 44 15.69 -14.32 -21.12
N GLY A 45 14.48 -13.82 -21.37
CA GLY A 45 13.66 -14.27 -22.51
C GLY A 45 14.34 -14.06 -23.87
N ILE A 46 15.01 -12.91 -24.06
CA ILE A 46 15.82 -12.63 -25.26
C ILE A 46 16.96 -13.64 -25.36
N THR A 47 17.66 -13.87 -24.26
CA THR A 47 18.81 -14.80 -24.21
C THR A 47 18.39 -16.23 -24.57
N ILE A 48 17.25 -16.69 -24.07
CA ILE A 48 16.70 -18.01 -24.39
C ILE A 48 16.36 -18.13 -25.89
N LEU A 49 15.76 -17.10 -26.49
CA LEU A 49 15.44 -17.07 -27.93
C LEU A 49 16.70 -17.08 -28.80
N GLU A 50 17.68 -16.23 -28.48
CA GLU A 50 18.95 -16.15 -29.23
C GLU A 50 19.72 -17.47 -29.13
N LEU A 51 19.75 -18.07 -27.94
CA LEU A 51 20.35 -19.37 -27.73
C LEU A 51 19.67 -20.42 -28.60
N ALA A 52 18.34 -20.52 -28.56
CA ALA A 52 17.58 -21.48 -29.36
C ALA A 52 17.79 -21.33 -30.88
N GLN A 53 18.12 -20.13 -31.36
CA GLN A 53 18.50 -19.90 -32.77
C GLN A 53 19.93 -20.33 -33.09
N SER A 54 20.83 -20.27 -32.10
CA SER A 54 22.26 -20.56 -32.25
C SER A 54 22.63 -22.04 -32.12
N VAL A 55 21.75 -22.86 -31.53
CA VAL A 55 22.00 -24.29 -31.26
C VAL A 55 21.96 -25.12 -32.53
N ARG A 56 22.81 -26.15 -32.58
CA ARG A 56 22.95 -27.06 -33.74
C ARG A 56 22.16 -28.35 -33.58
N GLU A 57 21.97 -28.80 -32.35
CA GLU A 57 21.21 -29.99 -32.00
C GLU A 57 19.89 -29.59 -31.35
N ASN A 58 18.83 -30.38 -31.56
CA ASN A 58 17.50 -30.17 -30.95
C ASN A 58 16.92 -28.77 -31.17
N GLN A 59 17.24 -28.13 -32.30
CA GLN A 59 16.87 -26.74 -32.59
C GLN A 59 15.36 -26.50 -32.51
N GLU A 60 14.55 -27.43 -33.05
CA GLU A 60 13.09 -27.35 -33.01
C GLU A 60 12.57 -27.31 -31.57
N GLU A 61 13.13 -28.15 -30.69
CA GLU A 61 12.70 -28.23 -29.30
C GLU A 61 13.15 -27.04 -28.46
N CYS A 62 14.38 -26.57 -28.68
CA CYS A 62 14.89 -25.35 -28.07
C CYS A 62 14.04 -24.15 -28.50
N THR A 63 13.69 -24.06 -29.79
CA THR A 63 12.85 -22.99 -30.34
C THR A 63 11.47 -23.04 -29.71
N ARG A 64 10.86 -24.23 -29.59
CA ARG A 64 9.55 -24.41 -28.96
C ARG A 64 9.54 -23.96 -27.50
N ILE A 65 10.55 -24.31 -26.70
CA ILE A 65 10.69 -23.83 -25.31
C ILE A 65 10.84 -22.31 -25.30
N ALA A 66 11.73 -21.77 -26.14
CA ALA A 66 12.06 -20.36 -26.17
C ALA A 66 10.86 -19.49 -26.55
N GLU A 67 10.12 -19.87 -27.60
CA GLU A 67 8.91 -19.18 -28.00
C GLU A 67 7.84 -19.23 -26.92
N ARG A 68 7.73 -20.36 -26.21
CA ARG A 68 6.78 -20.47 -25.09
C ARG A 68 7.15 -19.53 -23.96
N ALA A 69 8.41 -19.52 -23.53
CA ALA A 69 8.91 -18.62 -22.49
C ALA A 69 8.68 -17.16 -22.88
N ALA A 70 9.00 -16.78 -24.12
CA ALA A 70 8.78 -15.43 -24.62
C ALA A 70 7.30 -15.02 -24.58
N ARG A 71 6.37 -15.90 -24.97
CA ARG A 71 4.93 -15.62 -24.92
C ARG A 71 4.40 -15.48 -23.49
N ASP A 72 4.85 -16.33 -22.59
CA ASP A 72 4.46 -16.27 -21.18
C ASP A 72 4.99 -14.96 -20.54
N ILE A 73 6.24 -14.57 -20.85
CA ILE A 73 6.81 -13.28 -20.43
C ILE A 73 6.03 -12.10 -21.00
N LEU A 74 5.71 -12.10 -22.31
CA LEU A 74 4.97 -11.00 -22.93
C LEU A 74 3.55 -10.87 -22.38
N SER A 75 2.96 -11.96 -21.90
CA SER A 75 1.64 -11.91 -21.24
C SER A 75 1.69 -11.14 -19.92
N LEU A 76 2.86 -11.05 -19.27
CA LEU A 76 3.07 -10.22 -18.08
C LEU A 76 2.94 -8.72 -18.38
N HIS A 77 3.22 -8.29 -19.63
CA HIS A 77 3.17 -6.87 -20.00
C HIS A 77 1.80 -6.24 -19.70
N GLY A 78 0.70 -7.00 -19.82
CA GLY A 78 -0.64 -6.51 -19.50
C GLY A 78 -0.81 -6.10 -18.02
N GLU A 79 -0.09 -6.76 -17.10
CA GLU A 79 -0.13 -6.45 -15.66
C GLU A 79 0.84 -5.32 -15.27
N LEU A 80 1.80 -5.00 -16.14
CA LEU A 80 2.91 -4.08 -15.85
C LEU A 80 2.70 -2.67 -16.42
N ASN A 81 1.66 -2.47 -17.24
CA ASN A 81 1.44 -1.23 -18.00
C ASN A 81 0.74 -0.11 -17.19
N GLY A 82 0.94 -0.07 -15.88
CA GLY A 82 0.38 0.95 -15.00
C GLY A 82 1.42 1.99 -14.60
N ASP A 83 1.03 3.26 -14.52
CA ASP A 83 1.85 4.36 -13.95
C ASP A 83 2.15 4.18 -12.45
N LEU A 84 1.67 3.09 -11.85
CA LEU A 84 1.80 2.78 -10.44
C LEU A 84 3.12 2.04 -10.16
N PRO A 85 3.82 2.38 -9.08
CA PRO A 85 5.03 1.68 -8.67
C PRO A 85 4.74 0.20 -8.42
N ILE A 86 5.67 -0.66 -8.82
CA ILE A 86 5.60 -2.11 -8.62
C ILE A 86 5.58 -2.39 -7.13
N SER A 87 4.49 -3.01 -6.65
CA SER A 87 4.39 -3.40 -5.24
C SER A 87 5.43 -4.47 -4.89
N GLU A 88 5.92 -4.45 -3.65
CA GLU A 88 6.84 -5.44 -3.08
C GLU A 88 6.40 -6.90 -3.34
N ASP A 89 5.11 -7.16 -3.13
CA ASP A 89 4.46 -8.46 -3.34
C ASP A 89 4.49 -8.91 -4.83
N LEU A 90 4.32 -7.98 -5.78
CA LEU A 90 4.49 -8.27 -7.21
C LEU A 90 5.96 -8.52 -7.55
N ARG A 91 6.88 -7.77 -6.95
CA ARG A 91 8.32 -7.95 -7.14
C ARG A 91 8.78 -9.34 -6.70
N GLU A 92 8.30 -9.83 -5.57
CA GLU A 92 8.63 -11.18 -5.06
C GLU A 92 8.12 -12.28 -6.01
N ARG A 93 6.89 -12.13 -6.53
CA ARG A 93 6.35 -13.05 -7.54
C ARG A 93 7.15 -13.06 -8.83
N LEU A 94 7.52 -11.89 -9.34
CA LEU A 94 8.36 -11.76 -10.52
C LEU A 94 9.76 -12.34 -10.28
N GLY A 95 10.34 -12.16 -9.09
CA GLY A 95 11.60 -12.77 -8.71
C GLY A 95 11.54 -14.31 -8.70
N SER A 96 10.45 -14.88 -8.18
CA SER A 96 10.23 -16.32 -8.21
C SER A 96 10.10 -16.87 -9.65
N TYR A 97 9.42 -16.12 -10.53
CA TYR A 97 9.30 -16.49 -11.94
C TYR A 97 10.64 -16.39 -12.68
N LEU A 98 11.44 -15.37 -12.39
CA LEU A 98 12.79 -15.22 -12.94
C LEU A 98 13.69 -16.41 -12.64
N GLN A 99 13.66 -16.93 -11.41
CA GLN A 99 14.42 -18.13 -11.04
C GLN A 99 14.06 -19.34 -11.92
N VAL A 100 12.78 -19.54 -12.21
CA VAL A 100 12.35 -20.62 -13.12
C VAL A 100 12.84 -20.37 -14.55
N LEU A 101 12.84 -19.13 -15.02
CA LEU A 101 13.38 -18.80 -16.35
C LEU A 101 14.90 -19.05 -16.43
N GLU A 102 15.64 -18.85 -15.34
CA GLU A 102 17.07 -19.19 -15.26
C GLU A 102 17.29 -20.71 -15.36
N GLU A 103 16.45 -21.50 -14.70
CA GLU A 103 16.46 -22.97 -14.85
C GLU A 103 16.14 -23.39 -16.28
N VAL A 104 15.13 -22.77 -16.91
CA VAL A 104 14.77 -23.03 -18.32
C VAL A 104 15.92 -22.69 -19.26
N LEU A 105 16.59 -21.54 -19.06
CA LEU A 105 17.76 -21.16 -19.86
C LEU A 105 18.85 -22.24 -19.78
N LYS A 106 19.13 -22.74 -18.58
CA LYS A 106 20.11 -23.81 -18.38
C LYS A 106 19.71 -25.09 -19.12
N THR A 107 18.44 -25.50 -19.05
CA THR A 107 17.95 -26.68 -19.78
C THR A 107 18.07 -26.51 -21.29
N VAL A 108 17.77 -25.31 -21.83
CA VAL A 108 17.93 -25.03 -23.27
C VAL A 108 19.41 -25.07 -23.67
N GLN A 109 20.33 -24.60 -22.83
CA GLN A 109 21.78 -24.72 -23.06
C GLN A 109 22.20 -26.20 -23.12
N GLU A 110 21.77 -27.00 -22.15
CA GLU A 110 22.11 -28.43 -22.09
C GLU A 110 21.56 -29.23 -23.28
N LEU A 111 20.34 -28.92 -23.72
CA LEU A 111 19.71 -29.51 -24.90
C LEU A 111 20.42 -29.12 -26.20
N GLY A 112 20.92 -27.89 -26.28
CA GLY A 112 21.52 -27.30 -27.47
C GLY A 112 22.99 -27.62 -27.70
N GLU A 113 23.76 -27.81 -26.62
CA GLU A 113 25.18 -28.14 -26.68
C GLU A 113 25.45 -29.62 -26.99
N GLY A 114 24.41 -30.47 -26.94
CA GLY A 114 24.57 -31.91 -27.14
C GLY A 114 25.55 -32.47 -26.10
N SER A 115 25.14 -32.42 -24.82
CA SER A 115 25.99 -32.90 -23.72
C SER A 115 26.67 -34.22 -24.10
N ARG A 116 28.01 -34.21 -24.12
CA ARG A 116 28.84 -35.39 -24.49
C ARG A 116 28.54 -36.62 -23.63
N THR A 117 27.90 -36.43 -22.48
CA THR A 117 27.41 -37.48 -21.57
C THR A 117 26.01 -37.99 -21.91
N LYS A 118 25.21 -37.27 -22.72
CA LYS A 118 23.83 -37.59 -23.13
C LYS A 118 23.68 -38.01 -24.60
N ARG A 119 24.76 -38.26 -25.36
CA ARG A 119 24.73 -38.86 -26.72
C ARG A 119 23.99 -40.21 -26.82
N PHE A 120 23.54 -40.77 -25.70
CA PHE A 120 22.70 -41.97 -25.59
C PHE A 120 21.20 -41.68 -25.35
N LEU A 121 20.76 -40.42 -25.26
CA LEU A 121 19.34 -40.12 -25.25
C LEU A 121 18.80 -40.29 -26.67
N ASN A 122 17.97 -41.32 -26.84
CA ASN A 122 17.13 -41.46 -28.02
C ASN A 122 16.23 -40.22 -28.17
N ALA A 123 15.67 -39.99 -29.35
CA ALA A 123 14.73 -38.87 -29.60
C ALA A 123 13.61 -38.77 -28.53
N ASP A 124 13.17 -39.92 -27.99
CA ASP A 124 12.19 -40.00 -26.89
C ASP A 124 12.66 -39.31 -25.60
N GLY A 125 13.96 -39.35 -25.28
CA GLY A 125 14.53 -38.69 -24.10
C GLY A 125 14.54 -37.17 -24.23
N VAL A 126 14.93 -36.65 -25.39
CA VAL A 126 14.90 -35.21 -25.70
C VAL A 126 13.47 -34.68 -25.64
N GLN A 127 12.52 -35.42 -26.21
CA GLN A 127 11.11 -35.03 -26.20
C GLN A 127 10.54 -35.02 -24.77
N SER A 128 10.91 -35.98 -23.94
CA SER A 128 10.51 -36.03 -22.52
C SER A 128 11.06 -34.85 -21.74
N GLU A 129 12.36 -34.56 -21.86
CA GLU A 129 13.02 -33.43 -21.18
C GLU A 129 12.43 -32.08 -21.63
N THR A 130 12.12 -31.95 -22.92
CA THR A 130 11.43 -30.76 -23.45
C THR A 130 10.02 -30.61 -22.87
N LYS A 131 9.27 -31.71 -22.76
CA LYS A 131 7.92 -31.70 -22.18
C LYS A 131 7.95 -31.35 -20.69
N GLU A 132 8.93 -31.85 -19.96
CA GLU A 132 9.15 -31.51 -18.56
C GLU A 132 9.47 -30.02 -18.39
N CYS A 133 10.40 -29.48 -19.20
CA CYS A 133 10.76 -28.07 -19.19
C CYS A 133 9.55 -27.15 -19.48
N VAL A 134 8.76 -27.48 -20.50
CA VAL A 134 7.51 -26.75 -20.80
C VAL A 134 6.50 -26.87 -19.66
N GLY A 135 6.42 -28.03 -19.00
CA GLY A 135 5.57 -28.25 -17.83
C GLY A 135 5.95 -27.38 -16.63
N ILE A 136 7.25 -27.29 -16.32
CA ILE A 136 7.79 -26.43 -15.24
C ILE A 136 7.50 -24.96 -15.53
N LEU A 137 7.77 -24.51 -16.76
CA LEU A 137 7.48 -23.14 -17.19
C LEU A 137 5.98 -22.82 -17.05
N GLN A 138 5.11 -23.72 -17.50
CA GLN A 138 3.68 -23.54 -17.42
C GLN A 138 3.18 -23.53 -15.96
N ASP A 139 3.68 -24.41 -15.09
CA ASP A 139 3.31 -24.41 -13.66
C ASP A 139 3.74 -23.11 -12.98
N ALA A 140 4.95 -22.63 -13.28
CA ALA A 140 5.46 -21.37 -12.75
C ALA A 140 4.62 -20.17 -13.20
N TYR A 141 4.25 -20.11 -14.48
CA TYR A 141 3.37 -19.07 -15.01
C TYR A 141 1.97 -19.14 -14.38
N GLN A 142 1.37 -20.32 -14.27
CA GLN A 142 0.06 -20.49 -13.63
C GLN A 142 0.09 -20.09 -12.16
N ARG A 143 1.15 -20.46 -11.44
CA ARG A 143 1.36 -20.07 -10.04
C ARG A 143 1.51 -18.56 -9.89
N PHE A 144 2.22 -17.90 -10.82
CA PHE A 144 2.32 -16.44 -10.86
C PHE A 144 0.92 -15.81 -10.99
N ILE A 145 0.14 -16.21 -12.01
CA ILE A 145 -1.20 -15.65 -12.27
C ILE A 145 -2.15 -15.89 -11.09
N LEU A 146 -2.14 -17.10 -10.53
CA LEU A 146 -2.99 -17.43 -9.38
C LEU A 146 -2.66 -16.54 -8.17
N ARG A 147 -1.36 -16.39 -7.84
CA ARG A 147 -0.95 -15.54 -6.72
C ARG A 147 -1.24 -14.06 -6.97
N SER A 148 -1.07 -13.58 -8.20
CA SER A 148 -1.47 -12.21 -8.59
C SER A 148 -2.97 -11.99 -8.41
N THR A 149 -3.79 -12.97 -8.80
CA THR A 149 -5.25 -12.91 -8.66
C THR A 149 -5.69 -12.86 -7.20
N ILE A 150 -5.12 -13.73 -6.35
CA ILE A 150 -5.40 -13.75 -4.89
C ILE A 150 -4.99 -12.42 -4.24
N ALA A 151 -3.83 -11.86 -4.63
CA ALA A 151 -3.39 -10.58 -4.12
C ALA A 151 -4.32 -9.43 -4.53
N ALA A 152 -4.83 -9.45 -5.77
CA ALA A 152 -5.83 -8.47 -6.24
C ALA A 152 -7.15 -8.59 -5.47
N ASP A 153 -7.66 -9.81 -5.28
CA ASP A 153 -8.88 -10.07 -4.51
C ASP A 153 -8.76 -9.62 -3.05
N THR A 154 -7.61 -9.88 -2.42
CA THR A 154 -7.31 -9.43 -1.05
C THR A 154 -7.31 -7.90 -0.96
N LYS A 155 -6.70 -7.21 -1.94
CA LYS A 155 -6.70 -5.74 -2.01
C LYS A 155 -8.11 -5.19 -2.21
N LEU A 156 -8.91 -5.77 -3.10
CA LEU A 156 -10.31 -5.38 -3.32
C LEU A 156 -11.17 -5.59 -2.08
N THR A 157 -11.01 -6.71 -1.39
CA THR A 157 -11.70 -7.00 -0.12
C THR A 157 -11.36 -5.97 0.95
N ASN A 158 -10.08 -5.58 1.06
CA ASN A 158 -9.66 -4.54 1.99
C ASN A 158 -10.27 -3.17 1.67
N ILE A 159 -10.34 -2.81 0.37
CA ILE A 159 -11.00 -1.57 -0.07
C ILE A 159 -12.49 -1.62 0.25
N LEU A 160 -13.18 -2.73 -0.04
CA LEU A 160 -14.60 -2.89 0.25
C LEU A 160 -14.89 -2.75 1.76
N ASN A 161 -14.03 -3.35 2.60
CA ASN A 161 -14.14 -3.23 4.04
C ASN A 161 -13.93 -1.78 4.51
N ALA A 162 -12.94 -1.07 3.96
CA ALA A 162 -12.69 0.33 4.27
C ALA A 162 -13.86 1.24 3.84
N VAL A 163 -14.40 1.02 2.64
CA VAL A 163 -15.58 1.76 2.13
C VAL A 163 -16.80 1.50 3.01
N THR A 164 -17.02 0.26 3.42
CA THR A 164 -18.13 -0.10 4.32
C THR A 164 -17.98 0.59 5.68
N GLN A 165 -16.77 0.65 6.23
CA GLN A 165 -16.50 1.38 7.47
C GLN A 165 -16.71 2.89 7.32
N LEU A 166 -16.30 3.48 6.19
CA LEU A 166 -16.55 4.89 5.88
C LEU A 166 -18.05 5.18 5.76
N ALA A 167 -18.82 4.32 5.11
CA ALA A 167 -20.27 4.46 5.02
C ALA A 167 -20.92 4.42 6.41
N LEU A 168 -20.55 3.45 7.26
CA LEU A 168 -21.07 3.33 8.63
C LEU A 168 -20.68 4.51 9.54
N THR A 169 -19.51 5.11 9.32
CA THR A 169 -19.09 6.31 10.07
C THR A 169 -19.79 7.57 9.57
N SER A 170 -20.06 7.68 8.26
CA SER A 170 -20.85 8.76 7.67
C SER A 170 -22.29 8.75 8.20
N GLU A 171 -22.94 7.59 8.26
CA GLU A 171 -24.32 7.48 8.80
C GLU A 171 -24.40 7.82 10.29
N ARG A 172 -23.35 7.53 11.06
CA ARG A 172 -23.25 7.90 12.48
C ARG A 172 -23.02 9.41 12.70
N GLN A 173 -22.39 10.09 11.75
CA GLN A 173 -22.27 11.55 11.78
C GLN A 173 -23.59 12.23 11.43
N SER A 174 -24.32 11.75 10.42
CA SER A 174 -25.63 12.32 10.02
C SER A 174 -26.74 12.13 11.06
N THR A 175 -26.65 11.11 11.91
CA THR A 175 -27.64 10.85 12.98
C THR A 175 -27.31 11.52 14.31
N SER A 176 -26.13 12.15 14.43
CA SER A 176 -25.74 12.91 15.63
C SER A 176 -25.95 14.43 15.50
N SER A 177 -26.34 14.91 14.31
CA SER A 177 -26.60 16.33 14.02
C SER A 177 -28.11 16.66 13.92
N SER A 178 -29.02 15.81 14.42
CA SER A 178 -30.42 16.18 14.57
C SER A 178 -30.65 16.99 15.85
N SER A 179 -30.08 18.19 15.91
CA SER A 179 -30.64 19.24 16.76
C SER A 179 -30.64 20.55 15.98
N LEU A 180 -31.75 20.76 15.27
CA LEU A 180 -32.33 22.02 14.83
C LEU A 180 -31.41 22.90 13.96
N ASP A 181 -31.66 22.83 12.65
CA ASP A 181 -31.19 23.75 11.62
C ASP A 181 -31.58 25.21 11.95
N ASP A 182 -30.58 26.00 12.31
CA ASP A 182 -30.51 27.43 11.98
C ASP A 182 -29.39 27.55 10.93
N PRO A 183 -29.69 27.89 9.66
CA PRO A 183 -28.74 27.80 8.54
C PRO A 183 -27.68 28.92 8.50
N ASP A 184 -27.57 29.74 9.55
CA ASP A 184 -26.70 30.93 9.60
C ASP A 184 -25.49 30.82 10.55
N ASP A 185 -25.18 29.66 11.14
CA ASP A 185 -24.00 29.53 12.04
C ASP A 185 -22.74 29.06 11.28
N PRO A 186 -21.74 29.95 11.03
CA PRO A 186 -20.54 29.60 10.30
C PRO A 186 -19.55 28.82 11.19
N ASP A 187 -19.01 27.73 10.65
CA ASP A 187 -17.86 26.99 11.17
C ASP A 187 -17.99 26.46 12.63
N GLU A 188 -18.91 25.52 12.82
CA GLU A 188 -18.86 24.66 14.02
C GLU A 188 -17.62 23.76 13.98
N ILE A 189 -16.62 24.11 14.80
CA ILE A 189 -15.45 23.27 15.09
C ILE A 189 -15.93 21.86 15.49
N PRO A 190 -15.41 20.78 14.86
CA PRO A 190 -15.82 19.42 15.18
C PRO A 190 -15.64 19.10 16.67
N ARG A 191 -16.75 18.87 17.37
CA ARG A 191 -16.74 18.54 18.82
C ARG A 191 -16.25 17.10 19.02
N ILE A 192 -15.00 16.92 19.40
CA ILE A 192 -14.47 15.59 19.71
C ILE A 192 -15.03 15.12 21.06
N ARG A 193 -15.60 13.92 21.08
CA ARG A 193 -16.17 13.32 22.28
C ARG A 193 -15.06 13.06 23.30
N ILE A 194 -15.19 13.61 24.50
CA ILE A 194 -14.19 13.49 25.57
C ILE A 194 -13.90 12.03 25.93
N SER A 195 -14.88 11.13 25.75
CA SER A 195 -14.72 9.69 25.95
C SER A 195 -13.69 9.02 25.03
N SER A 196 -13.27 9.66 23.92
CA SER A 196 -12.23 9.15 23.02
C SER A 196 -10.82 9.61 23.39
N LEU A 197 -10.67 10.39 24.47
CA LEU A 197 -9.40 10.92 24.95
C LEU A 197 -8.99 10.27 26.27
N THR A 198 -7.75 9.82 26.34
CA THR A 198 -7.11 9.38 27.58
C THR A 198 -5.97 10.33 27.89
N PHE A 199 -5.99 10.94 29.08
CA PHE A 199 -4.92 11.82 29.56
C PHE A 199 -3.86 10.99 30.27
N SER A 200 -2.59 11.27 30.01
CA SER A 200 -1.47 10.57 30.64
C SER A 200 -0.77 11.46 31.66
N SER A 201 0.09 12.36 31.19
CA SER A 201 1.02 13.14 32.02
C SER A 201 0.78 14.65 31.88
N GLU A 202 0.94 15.40 32.96
CA GLU A 202 0.93 16.87 32.90
C GLU A 202 2.33 17.39 32.57
N ILE A 203 2.43 18.16 31.49
CA ILE A 203 3.69 18.75 31.02
C ILE A 203 3.87 20.15 31.61
N ILE A 204 2.85 21.01 31.51
CA ILE A 204 2.91 22.40 31.94
C ILE A 204 1.66 22.77 32.72
N ARG A 205 1.83 23.54 33.80
CA ARG A 205 0.75 24.20 34.53
C ARG A 205 1.06 25.68 34.65
N ILE A 206 0.15 26.52 34.14
CA ILE A 206 0.25 27.98 34.19
C ILE A 206 -0.94 28.49 34.98
N GLU A 207 -0.69 29.09 36.14
CA GLU A 207 -1.72 29.71 36.95
C GLU A 207 -1.81 31.21 36.61
N LYS A 208 -3.01 31.65 36.24
CA LYS A 208 -3.34 33.06 36.05
C LYS A 208 -4.47 33.45 36.99
N LYS A 209 -4.63 34.77 37.20
CA LYS A 209 -5.76 35.30 37.97
C LYS A 209 -7.07 34.90 37.26
N GLY A 210 -7.81 33.96 37.86
CA GLY A 210 -9.10 33.47 37.36
C GLY A 210 -9.07 32.09 36.69
N PHE A 211 -7.91 31.59 36.25
CA PHE A 211 -7.82 30.25 35.65
C PHE A 211 -6.43 29.61 35.73
N ILE A 212 -6.40 28.29 35.58
CA ILE A 212 -5.20 27.46 35.48
C ILE A 212 -5.24 26.80 34.10
N LEU A 213 -4.20 27.00 33.30
CA LEU A 213 -3.98 26.28 32.05
C LEU A 213 -3.03 25.11 32.31
N ARG A 214 -3.50 23.90 32.07
CA ARG A 214 -2.71 22.68 32.07
C ARG A 214 -2.48 22.23 30.64
N VAL A 215 -1.25 21.89 30.31
CA VAL A 215 -0.89 21.22 29.06
C VAL A 215 -0.50 19.80 29.42
N GLN A 216 -1.17 18.81 28.84
CA GLN A 216 -1.04 17.40 29.17
C GLN A 216 -0.82 16.60 27.89
N GLU A 217 -0.10 15.49 28.01
CA GLU A 217 -0.09 14.46 26.98
C GLU A 217 -1.39 13.66 27.06
N GLY A 218 -1.84 13.18 25.91
CA GLY A 218 -2.93 12.25 25.84
C GLY A 218 -2.85 11.37 24.61
N GLU A 219 -3.74 10.39 24.56
CA GLU A 219 -4.01 9.60 23.36
C GLU A 219 -5.46 9.81 22.97
N MET A 220 -5.69 10.01 21.67
CA MET A 220 -7.02 10.03 21.08
C MET A 220 -7.20 8.79 20.25
N ARG A 221 -8.39 8.17 20.32
CA ARG A 221 -8.80 7.20 19.31
C ARG A 221 -9.42 7.93 18.13
N ASP A 222 -8.84 7.73 16.95
CA ASP A 222 -9.43 8.21 15.71
C ASP A 222 -10.71 7.42 15.36
N ALA A 223 -11.38 7.82 14.28
CA ALA A 223 -12.61 7.18 13.81
C ALA A 223 -12.40 5.69 13.41
N ILE A 224 -11.15 5.28 13.17
CA ILE A 224 -10.73 3.94 12.75
C ILE A 224 -10.25 3.12 13.98
N GLY A 225 -10.27 3.71 15.18
CA GLY A 225 -9.83 3.07 16.42
C GLY A 225 -8.32 3.06 16.63
N LYS A 226 -7.55 3.67 15.72
CA LYS A 226 -6.10 3.85 15.87
C LYS A 226 -5.86 4.91 16.94
N ARG A 227 -4.86 4.64 17.78
CA ARG A 227 -4.42 5.58 18.82
C ARG A 227 -3.45 6.58 18.21
N GLU A 228 -3.71 7.86 18.45
CA GLU A 228 -2.84 8.96 18.07
C GLU A 228 -2.45 9.76 19.30
N ALA A 229 -1.16 10.06 19.43
CA ALA A 229 -0.67 10.94 20.49
C ALA A 229 -1.16 12.37 20.26
N VAL A 230 -1.67 13.00 21.31
CA VAL A 230 -2.23 14.36 21.26
C VAL A 230 -1.74 15.18 22.44
N MET A 231 -1.71 16.50 22.24
CA MET A 231 -1.42 17.48 23.27
C MET A 231 -2.71 18.14 23.70
N VAL A 232 -3.10 17.95 24.95
CA VAL A 232 -4.33 18.46 25.53
C VAL A 232 -4.04 19.74 26.29
N ARG A 233 -4.79 20.80 25.99
CA ARG A 233 -4.79 22.04 26.79
C ARG A 233 -6.08 22.15 27.59
N ARG A 234 -5.99 21.91 28.88
CA ARG A 234 -7.11 21.95 29.81
C ARG A 234 -7.09 23.27 30.58
N PHE A 235 -8.20 23.98 30.57
CA PHE A 235 -8.39 25.19 31.36
C PHE A 235 -9.29 24.88 32.56
N GLU A 236 -8.87 25.32 33.74
CA GLU A 236 -9.61 25.15 34.99
C GLU A 236 -9.84 26.53 35.61
N THR A 237 -11.07 26.86 35.98
CA THR A 237 -11.33 28.12 36.70
C THR A 237 -10.72 28.06 38.10
N ALA A 238 -10.04 29.12 38.53
CA ALA A 238 -9.32 29.15 39.82
C ALA A 238 -10.24 29.25 41.07
N GLY A 239 -11.52 28.93 40.95
CA GLY A 239 -12.58 29.37 41.85
C GLY A 239 -12.87 28.52 43.09
N SER A 240 -12.33 27.32 43.26
CA SER A 240 -12.94 26.38 44.24
C SER A 240 -12.09 26.02 45.47
N ALA A 241 -10.83 26.46 45.59
CA ALA A 241 -9.94 25.99 46.66
C ALA A 241 -9.73 26.99 47.83
N ARG A 242 -10.27 28.21 47.77
CA ARG A 242 -10.10 29.25 48.81
C ARG A 242 -11.40 29.83 49.37
N ALA A 243 -12.52 29.12 49.22
CA ALA A 243 -13.79 29.53 49.84
C ALA A 243 -13.87 29.06 51.31
N GLY A 244 -12.99 29.58 52.15
CA GLY A 244 -13.23 29.67 53.58
C GLY A 244 -13.92 31.01 53.86
N GLN A 245 -15.23 30.96 54.11
CA GLN A 245 -16.09 32.00 54.68
C GLN A 245 -15.97 33.44 54.13
N GLY A 246 -17.03 33.88 53.43
CA GLY A 246 -17.44 35.27 53.50
C GLY A 246 -17.85 35.90 52.16
N GLN A 247 -19.16 36.11 52.02
CA GLN A 247 -19.82 37.16 51.24
C GLN A 247 -19.71 37.12 49.70
N GLY A 248 -20.89 36.96 49.08
CA GLY A 248 -21.07 36.72 47.66
C GLY A 248 -20.78 37.90 46.74
N GLY A 249 -20.63 37.55 45.46
CA GLY A 249 -21.28 38.28 44.37
C GLY A 249 -20.47 39.40 43.72
N ALA A 250 -19.35 39.07 43.07
CA ALA A 250 -18.78 39.86 41.97
C ALA A 250 -17.64 39.15 41.20
N GLY A 251 -16.86 38.29 41.87
CA GLY A 251 -15.60 37.76 41.31
C GLY A 251 -15.68 36.50 40.44
N GLU A 252 -16.69 35.64 40.63
CA GLU A 252 -16.83 34.40 39.82
C GLU A 252 -17.16 34.70 38.35
N ASP A 253 -17.92 35.77 38.11
CA ASP A 253 -18.32 36.20 36.76
C ASP A 253 -17.12 36.79 35.99
N GLU A 254 -16.19 37.45 36.68
CA GLU A 254 -14.99 38.03 36.07
C GLU A 254 -14.01 36.94 35.60
N GLY A 255 -13.83 35.88 36.39
CA GLY A 255 -13.00 34.72 36.01
C GLY A 255 -13.56 33.96 34.80
N ARG A 256 -14.89 33.79 34.76
CA ARG A 256 -15.59 33.19 33.62
C ARG A 256 -15.48 34.05 32.36
N LYS A 257 -15.68 35.36 32.47
CA LYS A 257 -15.54 36.29 31.34
C LYS A 257 -14.11 36.43 30.83
N ALA A 258 -13.12 36.27 31.71
CA ALA A 258 -11.71 36.23 31.30
C ALA A 258 -11.39 34.92 30.55
N PHE A 259 -11.97 33.80 31.01
CA PHE A 259 -11.87 32.51 30.33
C PHE A 259 -12.52 32.52 28.95
N GLU A 260 -13.76 33.01 28.84
CA GLU A 260 -14.49 33.10 27.56
C GLU A 260 -13.72 33.98 26.56
N ARG A 261 -13.20 35.13 26.98
CA ARG A 261 -12.36 36.00 26.13
C ARG A 261 -11.06 35.34 25.67
N GLU A 262 -10.39 34.58 26.54
CA GLU A 262 -9.15 33.88 26.17
C GLU A 262 -9.42 32.72 25.20
N ALA A 263 -10.53 32.01 25.38
CA ALA A 263 -10.97 30.94 24.48
C ALA A 263 -11.34 31.49 23.08
N GLU A 264 -12.04 32.63 23.05
CA GLU A 264 -12.46 33.31 21.83
C GLU A 264 -11.26 33.88 21.05
N MET A 265 -10.33 34.59 21.71
CA MET A 265 -9.12 35.13 21.06
C MET A 265 -8.23 34.06 20.40
N ARG A 266 -8.28 32.82 20.90
CA ARG A 266 -7.41 31.74 20.40
C ARG A 266 -8.11 30.85 19.38
N ARG A 267 -9.40 31.07 19.09
CA ARG A 267 -10.15 30.44 18.00
C ARG A 267 -9.44 30.65 16.66
N ASP A 268 -8.89 31.84 16.45
CA ASP A 268 -8.20 32.23 15.20
C ASP A 268 -6.79 31.65 15.04
N LEU A 269 -6.18 31.13 16.11
CA LEU A 269 -4.83 30.56 16.10
C LEU A 269 -4.82 29.05 15.76
N LEU A 270 -5.97 28.46 15.47
CA LEU A 270 -6.16 27.04 15.16
C LEU A 270 -5.98 26.80 13.65
N SER A 271 -4.80 27.12 13.11
CA SER A 271 -4.48 26.79 11.71
C SER A 271 -4.37 25.27 11.51
N ARG A 272 -4.68 24.81 10.29
CA ARG A 272 -4.67 23.40 9.88
C ARG A 272 -3.32 22.69 10.07
N GLU A 273 -2.24 23.45 10.22
CA GLU A 273 -0.84 22.98 10.27
C GLU A 273 -0.31 22.80 11.69
N PHE A 274 -0.94 23.40 12.71
CA PHE A 274 -0.61 23.17 14.11
C PHE A 274 -1.68 22.27 14.75
N GLY A 275 -1.26 21.06 15.09
CA GLY A 275 -2.11 19.96 15.52
C GLY A 275 -3.24 20.33 16.49
N ARG A 276 -4.46 19.92 16.09
CA ARG A 276 -5.61 19.55 16.92
C ARG A 276 -5.54 20.06 18.37
N MET A 277 -5.87 21.34 18.57
CA MET A 277 -6.09 21.89 19.90
C MET A 277 -7.57 21.74 20.25
N LEU A 278 -7.88 20.74 21.06
CA LEU A 278 -9.21 20.56 21.65
C LEU A 278 -9.31 21.42 22.91
N GLY A 279 -10.08 22.50 22.84
CA GLY A 279 -10.65 23.11 24.03
C GLY A 279 -11.70 22.17 24.61
N ILE A 280 -11.42 21.57 25.76
CA ILE A 280 -12.43 20.80 26.50
C ILE A 280 -12.94 21.65 27.66
N ALA A 281 -14.22 22.00 27.63
CA ALA A 281 -14.97 22.52 28.76
C ALA A 281 -15.93 21.43 29.26
N ILE A 282 -15.68 20.90 30.46
CA ILE A 282 -16.65 20.11 31.23
C ILE A 282 -17.03 20.96 32.43
N ALA A 283 -18.25 21.49 32.41
CA ALA A 283 -18.90 21.94 33.63
C ALA A 283 -19.34 20.69 34.41
N LYS A 284 -18.85 20.53 35.64
CA LYS A 284 -19.48 19.59 36.57
C LYS A 284 -19.54 20.20 37.95
N TYR A 285 -20.79 20.40 38.37
CA TYR A 285 -21.20 20.48 39.77
C TYR A 285 -20.54 19.35 40.55
N GLY A 286 -20.17 19.67 41.79
CA GLY A 286 -19.42 18.79 42.67
C GLY A 286 -20.05 17.43 42.86
N TRP A 287 -19.26 16.52 43.43
CA TRP A 287 -19.63 15.60 44.52
C TRP A 287 -18.32 15.05 45.10
N ASP A 288 -18.43 14.60 46.34
CA ASP A 288 -17.44 14.71 47.41
C ASP A 288 -16.31 13.65 47.42
N ARG A 289 -15.34 13.94 48.29
CA ARG A 289 -14.06 13.26 48.64
C ARG A 289 -14.17 11.77 49.01
N THR A 290 -13.16 10.95 48.68
CA THR A 290 -12.14 10.38 49.61
C THR A 290 -11.26 9.29 48.96
N PHE A 291 -9.96 9.36 49.27
CA PHE A 291 -8.81 8.47 48.99
C PHE A 291 -8.33 8.31 47.54
#